data_AF-A0A4Q5QR47-F1
#
_entry.id   AF-A0A4Q5QR47-F1
#
_cell.length_a   1.000
_cell.length_b   1.000
_cell.length_c   1.000
_cell.angle_alpha   90.00
_cell.angle_beta   90.00
_cell.angle_gamma   90.00
#
_symmetry.space_group_name_H-M   'P 1'
#
loop_
_entity.id
_entity.type
_entity.pdbx_description
1 polymer ?
#
loop_
_entity_poly.entity_id
_entity_poly.type
_entity_poly.pdbx_seq_one_letter_code
_entity_poly.pdbx_strand_id
1 'polypeptide(L)'
;MNSTPTNFKIFRILHLALATGMGLFAVASFLLVRMRTEPFLDVEADRALQLIVVTIALLALYFGFRLFKNRILKIRKANESAEKRLTDYRTACITWWLLIEIPGVLAFTCFLLTGNHAFFALGIFHLMILIMFTPRRDNILLLLNLKQEDLP
;
A
#
# COMPACT_ATOMS: atom_id res chain seq x y z
N MET A 1 -13.61 25.33 -19.76
CA MET A 1 -12.29 25.10 -19.14
C MET A 1 -12.37 23.84 -18.30
N ASN A 2 -11.54 22.86 -18.63
CA ASN A 2 -11.63 21.49 -18.14
C ASN A 2 -11.54 21.42 -16.62
N SER A 3 -12.51 20.73 -16.02
CA SER A 3 -12.57 20.38 -14.61
C SER A 3 -11.51 19.35 -14.27
N THR A 4 -10.24 19.76 -14.19
CA THR A 4 -9.17 18.93 -13.65
C THR A 4 -9.50 18.71 -12.17
N PRO A 5 -9.80 17.48 -11.70
CA PRO A 5 -9.99 17.26 -10.29
C PRO A 5 -8.71 17.68 -9.58
N THR A 6 -8.83 18.56 -8.58
CA THR A 6 -7.72 19.04 -7.75
C THR A 6 -6.83 17.85 -7.43
N ASN A 7 -5.53 17.91 -7.75
CA ASN A 7 -4.62 16.77 -7.69
C ASN A 7 -4.79 15.90 -6.42
N PHE A 8 -5.04 16.52 -5.27
CA PHE A 8 -5.38 15.89 -3.98
C PHE A 8 -6.55 14.90 -3.99
N LYS A 9 -7.62 15.15 -4.78
CA LYS A 9 -8.75 14.23 -4.94
C LYS A 9 -8.30 12.93 -5.59
N ILE A 10 -7.41 13.00 -6.58
CA ILE A 10 -6.88 11.83 -7.28
C ILE A 10 -6.10 10.93 -6.32
N PHE A 11 -5.23 11.49 -5.46
CA PHE A 11 -4.52 10.70 -4.44
C PHE A 11 -5.47 9.92 -3.54
N ARG A 12 -6.54 10.58 -3.08
CA ARG A 12 -7.52 9.96 -2.19
C ARG A 12 -8.30 8.85 -2.89
N ILE A 13 -8.70 9.05 -4.14
CA ILE A 13 -9.42 8.03 -4.92
C ILE A 13 -8.53 6.80 -5.16
N LEU A 14 -7.28 7.01 -5.56
CA LEU A 14 -6.34 5.90 -5.79
C LEU A 14 -6.05 5.12 -4.50
N HIS A 15 -5.76 5.82 -3.41
CA HIS A 15 -5.52 5.18 -2.12
C HIS A 15 -6.75 4.40 -1.63
N LEU A 16 -7.93 4.99 -1.76
CA LEU A 16 -9.19 4.33 -1.38
C LEU A 16 -9.46 3.09 -2.23
N ALA A 17 -9.19 3.15 -3.55
CA ALA A 17 -9.37 2.01 -4.43
C ALA A 17 -8.47 0.82 -4.02
N LEU A 18 -7.19 1.07 -3.72
CA LEU A 18 -6.25 0.04 -3.28
C LEU A 18 -6.66 -0.53 -1.91
N ALA A 19 -6.95 0.32 -0.93
CA ALA A 19 -7.35 -0.12 0.40
C ALA A 19 -8.69 -0.88 0.39
N THR A 20 -9.66 -0.44 -0.41
CA THR A 20 -10.95 -1.12 -0.55
C THR A 20 -10.79 -2.45 -1.29
N GLY A 21 -10.01 -2.50 -2.37
CA GLY A 21 -9.73 -3.75 -3.09
C GLY A 21 -9.08 -4.79 -2.19
N MET A 22 -8.03 -4.40 -1.47
CA MET A 22 -7.36 -5.26 -0.50
C MET A 22 -8.27 -5.67 0.67
N GLY A 23 -9.12 -4.76 1.17
CA GLY A 23 -10.10 -5.05 2.21
C GLY A 23 -11.18 -6.04 1.75
N LEU A 24 -11.70 -5.89 0.53
CA LEU A 24 -12.63 -6.84 -0.07
C LEU A 24 -11.98 -8.21 -0.25
N PHE A 25 -10.72 -8.26 -0.65
CA PHE A 25 -9.97 -9.51 -0.77
C PHE A 25 -9.74 -10.19 0.60
N ALA A 26 -9.51 -9.40 1.65
CA ALA A 26 -9.43 -9.92 3.02
C ALA A 26 -10.76 -10.57 3.45
N VAL A 27 -11.89 -9.90 3.21
CA VAL A 27 -13.22 -10.44 3.54
C VAL A 27 -13.52 -11.69 2.71
N ALA A 28 -13.27 -11.65 1.39
CA ALA A 28 -13.51 -12.78 0.51
C ALA A 28 -12.66 -14.01 0.90
N SER A 29 -11.36 -13.83 1.13
CA SER A 29 -10.48 -14.93 1.56
C SER A 29 -10.93 -15.53 2.90
N PHE A 30 -11.37 -14.70 3.85
CA PHE A 30 -11.94 -15.18 5.12
C PHE A 30 -13.20 -16.01 4.93
N LEU A 31 -14.17 -15.53 4.16
CA LEU A 31 -15.41 -16.28 3.91
C LEU A 31 -15.13 -17.59 3.18
N LEU A 32 -14.27 -17.58 2.15
CA LEU A 32 -13.92 -18.78 1.39
C LEU A 32 -13.23 -19.84 2.26
N VAL A 33 -12.30 -19.44 3.14
CA VAL A 33 -11.67 -20.37 4.10
C VAL A 33 -12.68 -20.90 5.12
N ARG A 34 -13.67 -20.11 5.54
CA ARG A 34 -14.71 -20.58 6.49
C ARG A 34 -15.71 -21.54 5.86
N MET A 35 -15.95 -21.43 4.55
CA MET A 35 -16.88 -22.30 3.83
C MET A 35 -16.26 -23.64 3.40
N ARG A 36 -14.93 -23.77 3.45
CA ARG A 36 -14.25 -24.99 3.01
C ARG A 36 -14.11 -26.00 4.14
N THR A 37 -14.06 -27.28 3.79
CA THR A 37 -13.86 -28.39 4.75
C THR A 37 -12.39 -28.74 4.94
N GLU A 38 -11.55 -28.63 3.91
CA GLU A 38 -10.13 -29.04 3.93
C GLU A 38 -9.20 -27.99 3.30
N PRO A 39 -7.92 -27.92 3.72
CA PRO A 39 -6.92 -27.05 3.10
C PRO A 39 -6.42 -27.52 1.73
N PHE A 40 -5.92 -26.58 0.93
CA PHE A 40 -5.32 -26.90 -0.38
C PHE A 40 -3.85 -27.35 -0.27
N LEU A 41 -3.17 -26.97 0.82
CA LEU A 41 -1.78 -27.33 1.09
C LEU A 41 -1.66 -27.92 2.50
N ASP A 42 -0.80 -28.93 2.64
CA ASP A 42 -0.51 -29.59 3.91
C ASP A 42 0.32 -28.72 4.87
N VAL A 43 0.11 -28.94 6.17
CA VAL A 43 0.66 -28.17 7.29
C VAL A 43 2.20 -28.17 7.32
N GLU A 44 2.87 -29.17 6.76
CA GLU A 44 4.35 -29.19 6.72
C GLU A 44 4.94 -28.12 5.78
N ALA A 45 4.24 -27.76 4.69
CA ALA A 45 4.67 -26.69 3.79
C ALA A 45 4.47 -25.28 4.39
N ASP A 46 3.63 -25.14 5.42
CA ASP A 46 3.24 -23.85 5.98
C ASP A 46 4.42 -23.08 6.58
N ARG A 47 5.33 -23.74 7.31
CA ARG A 47 6.41 -23.04 8.02
C ARG A 47 7.42 -22.39 7.07
N ALA A 48 7.82 -23.13 6.04
CA ALA A 48 8.74 -22.61 5.03
C ALA A 48 8.09 -21.48 4.23
N LEU A 49 6.82 -21.67 3.83
CA LEU A 49 6.05 -20.65 3.12
C LEU A 49 5.87 -19.39 3.98
N GLN A 50 5.56 -19.55 5.26
CA GLN A 50 5.41 -18.43 6.20
C GLN A 50 6.70 -17.63 6.32
N LEU A 51 7.85 -18.29 6.47
CA LEU A 51 9.14 -17.63 6.53
C LEU A 51 9.42 -16.82 5.25
N ILE A 52 9.14 -17.39 4.07
CA ILE A 52 9.32 -16.72 2.78
C ILE A 52 8.42 -15.48 2.69
N VAL A 53 7.12 -15.63 2.96
CA VAL A 53 6.14 -14.53 2.83
C VAL A 53 6.42 -13.42 3.84
N VAL A 54 6.75 -13.74 5.09
CA VAL A 54 7.14 -12.75 6.09
C VAL A 54 8.41 -12.01 5.66
N THR A 55 9.39 -12.72 5.11
CA THR A 55 10.63 -12.09 4.62
C THR A 55 10.35 -11.13 3.47
N ILE A 56 9.57 -11.56 2.47
CA ILE A 56 9.16 -10.71 1.35
C ILE A 56 8.42 -9.46 1.85
N ALA A 57 7.48 -9.64 2.78
CA ALA A 57 6.72 -8.54 3.38
C ALA A 57 7.61 -7.52 4.08
N LEU A 58 8.53 -7.97 4.94
CA LEU A 58 9.45 -7.09 5.64
C LEU A 58 10.40 -6.35 4.68
N LEU A 59 10.95 -7.05 3.69
CA LEU A 59 11.82 -6.44 2.68
C LEU A 59 11.06 -5.41 1.84
N ALA A 60 9.82 -5.71 1.43
CA ALA A 60 9.01 -4.79 0.65
C ALA A 60 8.70 -3.50 1.43
N LEU A 61 8.33 -3.61 2.72
CA LEU A 61 8.13 -2.44 3.57
C LEU A 61 9.42 -1.64 3.77
N TYR A 62 10.54 -2.30 4.06
CA TYR A 62 11.83 -1.64 4.28
C TYR A 62 12.32 -0.91 3.03
N PHE A 63 12.41 -1.63 1.89
CA PHE A 63 12.88 -1.05 0.64
C PHE A 63 11.89 -0.03 0.08
N GLY A 64 10.58 -0.27 0.22
CA GLY A 64 9.56 0.65 -0.22
C GLY A 64 9.62 1.97 0.54
N PHE A 65 9.77 1.94 1.86
CA PHE A 65 9.88 3.15 2.67
C PHE A 65 11.17 3.91 2.32
N ARG A 66 12.29 3.19 2.14
CA ARG A 66 13.57 3.79 1.74
C ARG A 66 13.47 4.43 0.35
N LEU A 67 12.84 3.76 -0.62
CA LEU A 67 12.62 4.28 -1.96
C LEU A 67 11.73 5.53 -1.93
N PHE A 68 10.63 5.48 -1.18
CA PHE A 68 9.73 6.60 -0.98
C PHE A 68 10.48 7.80 -0.40
N LYS A 69 11.16 7.63 0.74
CA LYS A 69 11.94 8.68 1.39
C LYS A 69 12.97 9.30 0.44
N ASN A 70 13.70 8.48 -0.31
CA ASN A 70 14.69 8.96 -1.27
C ASN A 70 14.04 9.78 -2.40
N ARG A 71 12.88 9.35 -2.91
CA ARG A 71 12.13 10.11 -3.92
C ARG A 71 11.65 11.45 -3.37
N ILE A 72 11.11 11.51 -2.16
CA ILE A 72 10.69 12.76 -1.51
C ILE A 72 11.87 13.73 -1.38
N LEU A 73 13.03 13.26 -0.92
CA LEU A 73 14.22 14.09 -0.80
C LEU A 73 14.70 14.63 -2.15
N LYS A 74 14.61 13.85 -3.23
CA LYS A 74 14.91 14.32 -4.59
C LYS A 74 13.92 15.40 -5.04
N ILE A 75 12.63 15.19 -4.85
CA ILE A 75 11.57 16.16 -5.22
C ILE A 75 11.71 17.49 -4.44
N ARG A 76 12.19 17.44 -3.19
CA ARG A 76 12.45 18.64 -2.39
C ARG A 76 13.66 19.44 -2.85
N LYS A 77 14.68 18.76 -3.39
CA LYS A 77 15.91 19.39 -3.87
C LYS A 77 15.81 19.85 -5.33
N ALA A 78 14.86 19.30 -6.08
CA ALA A 78 14.60 19.71 -7.45
C ALA A 78 14.03 21.14 -7.49
N ASN A 79 14.61 22.00 -8.30
CA ASN A 79 14.11 23.36 -8.54
C ASN A 79 13.03 23.33 -9.64
N GLU A 80 11.96 22.58 -9.39
CA GLU A 80 10.84 22.37 -10.32
C GLU A 80 9.58 23.08 -9.84
N SER A 81 8.63 23.30 -10.75
CA SER A 81 7.34 23.91 -10.43
C SER A 81 6.55 23.09 -9.42
N ALA A 82 5.67 23.75 -8.66
CA ALA A 82 4.81 23.09 -7.67
C ALA A 82 3.96 21.95 -8.27
N GLU A 83 3.44 22.15 -9.49
CA GLU A 83 2.66 21.14 -10.22
C GLU A 83 3.49 19.89 -10.54
N LYS A 84 4.72 20.07 -11.00
CA LYS A 84 5.63 18.97 -11.31
C LYS A 84 6.01 18.18 -10.06
N ARG A 85 6.31 18.88 -8.95
CA ARG A 85 6.62 18.28 -7.65
C ARG A 85 5.44 17.46 -7.10
N LEU A 86 4.22 17.94 -7.29
CA LEU A 86 3.01 17.23 -6.88
C LEU A 86 2.76 15.98 -7.72
N THR A 87 3.04 16.05 -9.03
CA THR A 87 2.96 14.90 -9.94
C THR A 87 3.98 13.81 -9.56
N ASP A 88 5.21 14.19 -9.26
CA ASP A 88 6.25 13.24 -8.87
C ASP A 88 6.01 12.64 -7.48
N TYR A 89 5.45 13.45 -6.56
CA TYR A 89 4.98 12.98 -5.27
C TYR A 89 3.88 11.92 -5.42
N ARG A 90 2.96 12.09 -6.37
CA ARG A 90 1.93 11.09 -6.73
C ARG A 90 2.54 9.77 -7.13
N THR A 91 3.49 9.81 -8.04
CA THR A 91 4.19 8.60 -8.49
C THR A 91 4.90 7.92 -7.32
N ALA A 92 5.56 8.67 -6.44
CA ALA A 92 6.21 8.12 -5.25
C ALA A 92 5.22 7.43 -4.30
N CYS A 93 4.05 8.05 -4.06
CA CYS A 93 3.00 7.47 -3.22
C CYS A 93 2.43 6.18 -3.79
N ILE A 94 2.11 6.16 -5.09
CA ILE A 94 1.58 4.95 -5.75
C ILE A 94 2.59 3.80 -5.63
N THR A 95 3.87 4.06 -5.90
CA THR A 95 4.92 3.03 -5.74
C THR A 95 4.99 2.53 -4.29
N TRP A 96 4.89 3.42 -3.31
CA TRP A 96 4.89 3.03 -1.89
C TRP A 96 3.69 2.17 -1.53
N TRP A 97 2.48 2.55 -1.97
CA TRP A 97 1.26 1.79 -1.69
C TRP A 97 1.28 0.40 -2.33
N LEU A 98 1.79 0.26 -3.56
CA LEU A 98 1.94 -1.05 -4.21
C LEU A 98 2.91 -1.96 -3.44
N LEU A 99 3.98 -1.41 -2.88
CA LEU A 99 4.94 -2.18 -2.07
C LEU A 99 4.36 -2.62 -0.70
N ILE A 100 3.28 -1.99 -0.24
CA ILE A 100 2.49 -2.46 0.92
C ILE A 100 1.43 -3.48 0.47
N GLU A 101 0.72 -3.19 -0.62
CA GLU A 101 -0.42 -4.00 -1.08
C GLU A 101 0.03 -5.38 -1.57
N ILE A 102 1.08 -5.47 -2.39
CA ILE A 102 1.51 -6.74 -3.01
C ILE A 102 1.80 -7.82 -1.96
N PRO A 103 2.62 -7.59 -0.92
CA PRO A 103 2.83 -8.59 0.13
C PRO A 103 1.57 -8.88 0.95
N GLY A 104 0.71 -7.89 1.14
CA GLY A 104 -0.55 -8.06 1.87
C GLY A 104 -1.55 -8.96 1.12
N VAL A 105 -1.69 -8.76 -0.19
CA VAL A 105 -2.50 -9.63 -1.06
C VAL A 105 -1.89 -11.02 -1.14
N LEU A 106 -0.55 -11.13 -1.26
CA LEU A 106 0.15 -12.42 -1.20
C LEU A 106 -0.16 -13.16 0.12
N ALA A 107 -0.13 -12.46 1.26
CA ALA A 107 -0.47 -13.04 2.54
C ALA A 107 -1.92 -13.55 2.58
N PHE A 108 -2.90 -12.78 2.11
CA PHE A 108 -4.29 -13.26 2.00
C PHE A 108 -4.44 -14.45 1.05
N THR A 109 -3.68 -14.49 -0.04
CA THR A 109 -3.65 -15.66 -0.94
C THR A 109 -3.06 -16.89 -0.22
N CYS A 110 -1.97 -16.75 0.52
CA CYS A 110 -1.41 -17.85 1.32
C CYS A 110 -2.38 -18.33 2.40
N PHE A 111 -3.12 -17.41 3.04
CA PHE A 111 -4.22 -17.78 3.93
C PHE A 111 -5.33 -18.55 3.19
N LEU A 112 -5.71 -18.12 1.99
CA LEU A 112 -6.70 -18.84 1.17
C LEU A 112 -6.21 -20.24 0.77
N LEU A 113 -4.91 -20.47 0.60
CA LEU A 113 -4.36 -21.79 0.27
C LEU A 113 -4.27 -22.69 1.51
N THR A 114 -3.70 -22.17 2.59
CA THR A 114 -3.30 -22.97 3.77
C THR A 114 -4.36 -22.99 4.87
N GLY A 115 -5.22 -21.96 4.96
CA GLY A 115 -6.14 -21.75 6.07
C GLY A 115 -5.45 -21.22 7.33
N ASN A 116 -4.14 -20.95 7.27
CA ASN A 116 -3.35 -20.54 8.42
C ASN A 116 -3.54 -19.06 8.75
N HIS A 117 -4.12 -18.80 9.92
CA HIS A 117 -4.45 -17.46 10.39
C HIS A 117 -3.25 -16.52 10.55
N ALA A 118 -2.01 -17.03 10.63
CA ALA A 118 -0.83 -16.18 10.65
C ALA A 118 -0.68 -15.36 9.36
N PHE A 119 -1.00 -15.96 8.21
CA PHE A 119 -1.01 -15.24 6.93
C PHE A 119 -2.12 -14.19 6.89
N PHE A 120 -3.30 -14.50 7.44
CA PHE A 120 -4.39 -13.52 7.53
C PHE A 120 -4.00 -12.32 8.40
N ALA A 121 -3.39 -12.56 9.56
CA ALA A 121 -2.91 -11.50 10.43
C ALA A 121 -1.85 -10.63 9.73
N LEU A 122 -0.93 -11.23 8.96
CA LEU A 122 0.06 -10.50 8.17
C LEU A 122 -0.58 -9.63 7.08
N GLY A 123 -1.63 -10.14 6.40
CA GLY A 123 -2.39 -9.38 5.43
C GLY A 123 -3.12 -8.18 6.07
N ILE A 124 -3.76 -8.39 7.22
CA ILE A 124 -4.39 -7.31 8.00
C ILE A 124 -3.36 -6.26 8.44
N PHE A 125 -2.18 -6.67 8.86
CA PHE A 125 -1.09 -5.76 9.20
C PHE A 125 -0.73 -4.84 8.02
N HIS A 126 -0.60 -5.38 6.81
CA HIS A 126 -0.35 -4.58 5.60
C HIS A 126 -1.53 -3.67 5.26
N LEU A 127 -2.77 -4.13 5.42
CA LEU A 127 -3.96 -3.31 5.22
C LEU A 127 -3.99 -2.12 6.19
N MET A 128 -3.66 -2.35 7.47
CA MET A 128 -3.57 -1.29 8.48
C MET A 128 -2.47 -0.29 8.14
N ILE A 129 -1.29 -0.75 7.70
CA ILE A 129 -0.23 0.13 7.22
C ILE A 129 -0.73 0.95 6.04
N LEU A 130 -1.36 0.33 5.04
CA LEU A 130 -1.88 1.01 3.87
C LEU A 130 -2.85 2.13 4.29
N ILE A 131 -3.81 1.85 5.18
CA ILE A 131 -4.76 2.83 5.73
C ILE A 131 -4.04 3.93 6.53
N MET A 132 -3.03 3.60 7.33
CA MET A 132 -2.26 4.57 8.09
C MET A 132 -1.54 5.58 7.17
N PHE A 133 -1.07 5.12 6.01
CA PHE A 133 -0.39 5.94 5.00
C PHE A 133 -1.36 6.63 4.01
N THR A 134 -2.60 6.91 4.43
CA THR A 134 -3.52 7.75 3.66
C THR A 134 -2.92 9.14 3.39
N PRO A 135 -2.93 9.61 2.12
CA PRO A 135 -2.41 10.94 1.77
C PRO A 135 -3.33 12.03 2.34
N ARG A 136 -2.83 12.79 3.33
CA ARG A 136 -3.51 13.95 3.91
C ARG A 136 -2.93 15.24 3.34
N ARG A 137 -3.77 16.22 3.02
CA ARG A 137 -3.35 17.49 2.38
C ARG A 137 -2.23 18.18 3.16
N ASP A 138 -2.38 18.31 4.47
CA ASP A 138 -1.42 19.01 5.33
C ASP A 138 -0.05 18.31 5.33
N ASN A 139 -0.05 16.97 5.36
CA ASN A 139 1.18 16.18 5.28
C ASN A 139 1.91 16.41 3.96
N ILE A 140 1.18 16.56 2.84
CA ILE A 140 1.76 16.76 1.51
C ILE A 140 2.41 18.14 1.41
N LEU A 141 1.70 19.19 1.86
CA LEU A 141 2.22 20.56 1.88
C LEU A 141 3.49 20.65 2.73
N LEU A 142 3.47 20.04 3.92
CA LEU A 142 4.64 19.96 4.80
C LEU A 142 5.79 19.19 4.15
N LEU A 143 5.54 18.00 3.59
CA LEU A 143 6.58 17.16 2.98
C LEU A 143 7.24 17.84 1.78
N LEU A 144 6.45 18.56 1.00
CA LEU A 144 6.92 19.25 -0.20
C LEU A 144 7.36 20.69 0.08
N ASN A 145 7.25 21.21 1.30
CA ASN A 145 7.56 22.61 1.60
C ASN A 145 6.86 23.58 0.63
N LEU A 146 5.57 23.35 0.39
CA LEU A 146 4.72 24.18 -0.46
C LEU A 146 3.79 25.02 0.42
N LYS A 147 3.54 26.27 0.04
CA LYS A 147 2.50 27.10 0.64
C LYS A 147 1.18 26.86 -0.07
N GLN A 148 0.08 27.17 0.61
CA GLN A 148 -1.26 27.01 0.04
C GLN A 148 -1.50 27.93 -1.17
N GLU A 149 -0.78 29.05 -1.23
CA GLU A 149 -0.76 30.04 -2.31
C GLU A 149 -0.04 29.53 -3.57
N ASP A 150 0.83 28.51 -3.45
CA ASP A 150 1.59 27.93 -4.57
C ASP A 150 0.77 26.89 -5.37
N LEU A 151 -0.45 26.60 -4.92
CA LEU A 151 -1.34 25.63 -5.56
C LEU A 151 -2.19 26.33 -6.64
N PRO A 152 -2.32 25.73 -7.84
CA PRO A 152 -3.20 26.24 -8.89
C PRO A 152 -4.69 26.08 -8.55
#